data_AF-Q7RHP0-F1
#
_entry.id   AF-Q7RHP0-F1
#
_cell.length_a   1.000
_cell.length_b   1.000
_cell.length_c   1.000
_cell.angle_alpha   90.00
_cell.angle_beta   90.00
_cell.angle_gamma   90.00
#
_symmetry.space_group_name_H-M   'P 1'
#
loop_
_entity.id
_entity.type
_entity.pdbx_description
1 polymer ?
#
loop_
_entity_poly.entity_id
_entity_poly.type
_entity_poly.pdbx_seq_one_letter_code
_entity_poly.pdbx_strand_id
1 'polypeptide(L)'
;MNKEVVYAFCQKFENVWGAFPDKLDKDKYYKFENNNILNSYCDNDQCEDDIKKISAGFFYLLSGFFGDPNSFNFDEKSNNDIFYYIMIWLSYMLNLKKNDLNNSLQYFYDIDISNQNKYKNPIVGFTEYNNYIDLLDKKKIVNMDIKDISKFYAPFKSLCTMYNEFNDRTSDCKNCSNNAKEFVNKYNELNEDHSITGNVSYSQILCTLSTDYNNLKSKCSNSSSFPEIKTPTNCVKRFKQSSQLISAQNSEDISSSSIGNKLFTVLSIFGAIAFLLGISYKYSLFGFRKRFQKQKLREKIKNIKKKMNR
;
A
#
# COMPACT_ATOMS: atom_id res chain seq x y z
N MET A 1 4.59 4.28 -10.33
CA MET A 1 3.51 3.38 -9.88
C MET A 1 2.50 3.20 -11.00
N ASN A 2 1.93 1.99 -11.20
CA ASN A 2 0.90 1.79 -12.22
C ASN A 2 -0.37 2.57 -11.85
N LYS A 3 -1.15 3.00 -12.83
CA LYS A 3 -2.38 3.81 -12.67
C LYS A 3 -3.41 3.13 -11.76
N GLU A 4 -3.64 1.85 -11.99
CA GLU A 4 -4.64 1.07 -11.26
C GLU A 4 -4.32 1.04 -9.76
N VAL A 5 -3.03 1.13 -9.43
CA VAL A 5 -2.53 1.27 -8.06
C VAL A 5 -2.97 2.58 -7.43
N VAL A 6 -2.76 3.70 -8.13
CA VAL A 6 -3.05 5.03 -7.59
C VAL A 6 -4.53 5.21 -7.34
N TYR A 7 -5.34 4.77 -8.30
CA TYR A 7 -6.79 4.75 -8.16
C TYR A 7 -7.24 3.85 -7.01
N ALA A 8 -6.76 2.61 -6.97
CA ALA A 8 -7.14 1.65 -5.94
C ALA A 8 -6.79 2.15 -4.54
N PHE A 9 -5.62 2.78 -4.34
CA PHE A 9 -5.27 3.26 -3.01
C PHE A 9 -6.05 4.52 -2.61
N CYS A 10 -6.24 5.48 -3.51
CA CYS A 10 -6.99 6.71 -3.21
C CYS A 10 -8.44 6.44 -2.84
N GLN A 11 -9.05 5.39 -3.41
CA GLN A 11 -10.36 4.91 -2.99
C GLN A 11 -10.37 4.39 -1.55
N LYS A 12 -9.31 3.73 -1.08
CA LYS A 12 -9.22 3.27 0.32
C LYS A 12 -9.04 4.43 1.28
N PHE A 13 -8.30 5.47 0.89
CA PHE A 13 -8.22 6.69 1.69
C PHE A 13 -9.55 7.45 1.74
N GLU A 14 -10.32 7.46 0.66
CA GLU A 14 -11.68 8.03 0.66
C GLU A 14 -12.60 7.34 1.67
N ASN A 15 -12.54 6.01 1.73
CA ASN A 15 -13.25 5.23 2.74
C ASN A 15 -12.84 5.63 4.18
N VAL A 16 -11.53 5.79 4.41
CA VAL A 16 -11.02 6.25 5.72
C VAL A 16 -11.50 7.66 6.03
N TRP A 17 -11.45 8.61 5.10
CA TRP A 17 -11.93 9.97 5.33
C TRP A 17 -13.44 10.04 5.59
N GLY A 18 -14.22 9.15 4.96
CA GLY A 18 -15.65 9.03 5.22
C GLY A 18 -15.95 8.54 6.64
N ALA A 19 -15.21 7.53 7.11
CA ALA A 19 -15.38 6.95 8.44
C ALA A 19 -14.74 7.77 9.57
N PHE A 20 -13.59 8.37 9.28
CA PHE A 20 -12.77 9.14 10.20
C PHE A 20 -12.24 10.40 9.52
N PRO A 21 -13.03 11.49 9.54
CA PRO A 21 -12.67 12.74 8.90
C PRO A 21 -11.37 13.32 9.44
N ASP A 22 -10.62 13.94 8.53
CA ASP A 22 -9.31 14.52 8.78
C ASP A 22 -9.39 15.96 9.31
N LYS A 23 -10.44 16.25 10.07
CA LYS A 23 -10.72 17.57 10.66
C LYS A 23 -11.30 17.37 12.06
N LEU A 24 -10.96 18.29 12.95
CA LEU A 24 -11.60 18.36 14.27
C LEU A 24 -12.94 19.11 14.17
N ASP A 25 -13.85 18.78 15.08
CA ASP A 25 -15.08 19.55 15.27
C ASP A 25 -14.80 20.91 15.95
N LYS A 26 -15.87 21.67 16.22
CA LYS A 26 -15.78 23.00 16.84
C LYS A 26 -15.17 22.96 18.24
N ASP A 27 -15.32 21.84 18.92
CA ASP A 27 -14.84 21.61 20.29
C ASP A 27 -13.46 20.94 20.31
N LYS A 28 -12.81 20.82 19.13
CA LYS A 28 -11.49 20.21 18.91
C LYS A 28 -11.44 18.70 19.18
N TYR A 29 -12.56 18.01 19.01
CA TYR A 29 -12.62 16.55 19.04
C TYR A 29 -12.63 15.94 17.65
N TYR A 30 -12.16 14.71 17.59
CA TYR A 30 -12.31 13.89 16.40
C TYR A 30 -13.76 13.46 16.21
N LYS A 31 -14.31 13.72 15.02
CA LYS A 31 -15.55 13.09 14.62
C LYS A 31 -15.27 11.62 14.26
N PHE A 32 -15.96 10.70 14.93
CA PHE A 32 -15.89 9.27 14.63
C PHE A 32 -17.25 8.66 14.93
N GLU A 33 -17.97 8.24 13.90
CA GLU A 33 -19.31 7.65 14.05
C GLU A 33 -19.18 6.18 14.42
N ASN A 34 -19.95 5.70 15.39
CA ASN A 34 -19.97 4.26 15.71
C ASN A 34 -20.58 3.46 14.56
N ASN A 35 -20.17 2.19 14.42
CA ASN A 35 -20.61 1.26 13.37
C ASN A 35 -20.16 1.64 11.94
N ASN A 36 -18.98 2.22 11.80
CA ASN A 36 -18.32 2.44 10.53
C ASN A 36 -17.34 1.30 10.18
N ILE A 37 -16.72 1.36 9.00
CA ILE A 37 -15.82 0.32 8.48
C ILE A 37 -14.55 0.08 9.34
N LEU A 38 -14.18 1.06 10.18
CA LEU A 38 -12.99 1.04 11.02
C LEU A 38 -13.27 0.42 12.39
N ASN A 39 -14.53 0.28 12.80
CA ASN A 39 -14.88 -0.31 14.10
C ASN A 39 -14.27 -1.70 14.28
N SER A 40 -14.29 -2.55 13.24
CA SER A 40 -13.69 -3.90 13.28
C SER A 40 -12.16 -3.92 13.40
N TYR A 41 -11.51 -2.76 13.36
CA TYR A 41 -10.06 -2.59 13.52
C TYR A 41 -9.68 -2.00 14.89
N CYS A 42 -10.69 -1.77 15.74
CA CYS A 42 -10.53 -1.41 17.15
C CYS A 42 -10.59 -2.63 18.05
N ASP A 43 -9.86 -2.58 19.17
CA ASP A 43 -9.98 -3.61 20.20
C ASP A 43 -11.40 -3.58 20.79
N ASN A 44 -12.04 -4.75 20.88
CA ASN A 44 -13.43 -4.92 21.32
C ASN A 44 -14.46 -4.10 20.52
N ASP A 45 -14.15 -3.74 19.26
CA ASP A 45 -14.99 -2.91 18.38
C ASP A 45 -15.29 -1.48 18.92
N GLN A 46 -14.57 -1.05 19.96
CA GLN A 46 -14.78 0.24 20.63
C GLN A 46 -13.53 1.13 20.53
N CYS A 47 -13.63 2.12 19.63
CA CYS A 47 -12.60 3.14 19.40
C CYS A 47 -12.77 4.33 20.37
N GLU A 48 -12.70 4.06 21.67
CA GLU A 48 -13.11 5.00 22.73
C GLU A 48 -12.30 6.30 22.74
N ASP A 49 -10.98 6.18 22.59
CA ASP A 49 -10.05 7.31 22.63
C ASP A 49 -9.45 7.64 21.25
N ASP A 50 -8.80 8.79 21.16
CA ASP A 50 -8.27 9.31 19.91
C ASP A 50 -7.13 8.45 19.35
N ILE A 51 -6.32 7.82 20.22
CA ILE A 51 -5.24 6.92 19.79
C ILE A 51 -5.84 5.66 19.17
N LYS A 52 -6.86 5.07 19.79
CA LYS A 52 -7.58 3.90 19.25
C LYS A 52 -8.24 4.21 17.91
N LYS A 53 -8.87 5.38 17.73
CA LYS A 53 -9.46 5.80 16.44
C LYS A 53 -8.40 5.91 15.34
N ILE A 54 -7.26 6.55 15.65
CA ILE A 54 -6.13 6.67 14.72
C ILE A 54 -5.54 5.30 14.40
N SER A 55 -5.35 4.46 15.42
CA SER A 55 -4.89 3.07 15.30
C SER A 55 -5.79 2.24 14.39
N ALA A 56 -7.12 2.41 14.49
CA ALA A 56 -8.08 1.71 13.64
C ALA A 56 -7.91 2.06 12.15
N GLY A 57 -7.84 3.36 11.84
CA GLY A 57 -7.61 3.83 10.47
C GLY A 57 -6.24 3.41 9.93
N PHE A 58 -5.21 3.51 10.77
CA PHE A 58 -3.85 3.10 10.42
C PHE A 58 -3.80 1.60 10.11
N PHE A 59 -4.36 0.77 10.99
CA PHE A 59 -4.36 -0.67 10.83
C PHE A 59 -5.25 -1.13 9.67
N TYR A 60 -6.38 -0.47 9.40
CA TYR A 60 -7.20 -0.72 8.20
C TYR A 60 -6.38 -0.56 6.91
N LEU A 61 -5.65 0.55 6.79
CA LEU A 61 -4.80 0.80 5.63
C LEU A 61 -3.64 -0.20 5.58
N LEU A 62 -2.93 -0.38 6.69
CA LEU A 62 -1.75 -1.23 6.76
C LEU A 62 -2.09 -2.70 6.45
N SER A 63 -3.11 -3.25 7.11
CA SER A 63 -3.54 -4.64 6.87
C SER A 63 -4.20 -4.85 5.51
N GLY A 64 -4.80 -3.81 4.94
CA GLY A 64 -5.37 -3.89 3.60
C GLY A 64 -4.32 -3.93 2.48
N PHE A 65 -3.25 -3.13 2.58
CA PHE A 65 -2.19 -3.06 1.56
C PHE A 65 -1.04 -4.05 1.80
N PHE A 66 -0.75 -4.37 3.05
CA PHE A 66 0.41 -5.18 3.46
C PHE A 66 0.02 -6.46 4.22
N GLY A 67 -1.28 -6.78 4.29
CA GLY A 67 -1.83 -7.99 4.92
C GLY A 67 -2.29 -9.05 3.92
N ASP A 68 -3.45 -9.67 4.15
CA ASP A 68 -3.92 -10.80 3.32
C ASP A 68 -3.92 -10.44 1.82
N PRO A 69 -3.41 -11.34 0.95
CA PRO A 69 -3.35 -11.10 -0.49
C PRO A 69 -4.67 -10.68 -1.15
N ASN A 70 -5.81 -11.01 -0.56
CA ASN A 70 -7.14 -10.75 -1.09
C ASN A 70 -7.83 -9.55 -0.42
N SER A 71 -7.22 -8.91 0.60
CA SER A 71 -7.86 -7.82 1.35
C SER A 71 -8.31 -6.67 0.47
N PHE A 72 -7.42 -6.13 -0.38
CA PHE A 72 -7.73 -5.05 -1.33
C PHE A 72 -7.64 -5.46 -2.80
N ASN A 73 -7.45 -6.75 -3.12
CA ASN A 73 -7.32 -7.27 -4.50
C ASN A 73 -6.37 -6.44 -5.37
N PHE A 74 -5.11 -6.37 -4.96
CA PHE A 74 -4.09 -5.53 -5.58
C PHE A 74 -2.81 -6.32 -5.88
N ASP A 75 -2.30 -6.21 -7.11
CA ASP A 75 -1.23 -7.06 -7.65
C ASP A 75 0.18 -6.57 -7.30
N GLU A 76 0.37 -5.27 -7.09
CA GLU A 76 1.67 -4.62 -6.83
C GLU A 76 1.98 -4.53 -5.32
N LYS A 77 1.82 -5.66 -4.62
CA LYS A 77 2.08 -5.73 -3.18
C LYS A 77 3.53 -5.33 -2.87
N SER A 78 3.72 -4.59 -1.78
CA SER A 78 5.02 -4.03 -1.35
C SER A 78 5.51 -2.76 -2.08
N ASN A 79 4.63 -1.99 -2.73
CA ASN A 79 5.04 -0.68 -3.23
C ASN A 79 5.38 0.27 -2.06
N ASN A 80 6.64 0.66 -1.95
CA ASN A 80 7.15 1.62 -0.96
C ASN A 80 6.38 2.94 -0.96
N ASP A 81 5.87 3.38 -2.11
CA ASP A 81 5.12 4.61 -2.25
C ASP A 81 3.83 4.58 -1.40
N ILE A 82 3.09 3.47 -1.44
CA ILE A 82 1.86 3.27 -0.65
C ILE A 82 2.17 3.36 0.84
N PHE A 83 3.27 2.73 1.27
CA PHE A 83 3.69 2.79 2.67
C PHE A 83 3.86 4.24 3.12
N TYR A 84 4.56 5.06 2.34
CA TYR A 84 4.75 6.47 2.68
C TYR A 84 3.45 7.26 2.69
N TYR A 85 2.47 6.96 1.83
CA TYR A 85 1.15 7.60 1.91
C TYR A 85 0.38 7.25 3.18
N ILE A 86 0.46 6.00 3.64
CA ILE A 86 -0.10 5.62 4.95
C ILE A 86 0.58 6.41 6.07
N MET A 87 1.90 6.56 6.01
CA MET A 87 2.66 7.35 7.00
C MET A 87 2.33 8.83 6.94
N ILE A 88 2.07 9.40 5.76
CA ILE A 88 1.59 10.78 5.58
C ILE A 88 0.26 10.98 6.30
N TRP A 89 -0.70 10.08 6.08
CA TRP A 89 -1.99 10.14 6.76
C TRP A 89 -1.84 9.98 8.27
N LEU A 90 -1.09 8.98 8.74
CA LEU A 90 -0.87 8.75 10.18
C LEU A 90 -0.25 9.98 10.85
N SER A 91 0.81 10.52 10.25
CA SER A 91 1.53 11.67 10.81
C SER A 91 0.65 12.92 10.84
N TYR A 92 -0.17 13.13 9.81
CA TYR A 92 -1.14 14.21 9.79
C TYR A 92 -2.18 14.07 10.90
N MET A 93 -2.80 12.89 11.02
CA MET A 93 -3.82 12.65 12.04
C MET A 93 -3.23 12.81 13.44
N LEU A 94 -2.05 12.25 13.72
CA LEU A 94 -1.40 12.43 15.02
C LEU A 94 -1.04 13.90 15.34
N ASN A 95 -0.74 14.72 14.31
CA ASN A 95 -0.44 16.14 14.47
C ASN A 95 -1.67 17.05 14.49
N LEU A 96 -2.84 16.56 14.06
CA LEU A 96 -4.04 17.36 13.90
C LEU A 96 -4.55 17.92 15.23
N LYS A 97 -4.43 17.14 16.30
CA LYS A 97 -4.73 17.55 17.67
C LYS A 97 -3.44 17.72 18.46
N LYS A 98 -3.17 18.96 18.88
CA LYS A 98 -2.01 19.27 19.73
C LYS A 98 -2.13 18.51 21.05
N ASN A 99 -1.11 17.72 21.38
CA ASN A 99 -0.99 17.03 22.66
C ASN A 99 0.20 17.61 23.44
N ASP A 100 0.05 17.74 24.76
CA ASP A 100 1.10 18.25 25.66
C ASP A 100 2.35 17.35 25.68
N LEU A 101 2.20 16.09 25.28
CA LEU A 101 3.28 15.11 25.15
C LEU A 101 4.10 15.25 23.85
N ASN A 102 3.78 16.20 22.98
CA ASN A 102 4.46 16.42 21.69
C ASN A 102 4.62 15.10 20.90
N ASN A 103 3.48 14.41 20.70
CA ASN A 103 3.36 13.08 20.10
C ASN A 103 4.30 12.89 18.91
N SER A 104 5.24 11.95 19.05
CA SER A 104 6.09 11.47 17.97
C SER A 104 5.57 10.13 17.42
N LEU A 105 6.10 9.69 16.28
CA LEU A 105 5.83 8.33 15.79
C LEU A 105 6.35 7.27 16.76
N GLN A 106 7.46 7.54 17.47
CA GLN A 106 7.95 6.68 18.56
C GLN A 106 6.90 6.55 19.68
N TYR A 107 6.31 7.66 20.12
CA TYR A 107 5.28 7.61 21.18
C TYR A 107 4.07 6.78 20.76
N PHE A 108 3.55 6.98 19.55
CA PHE A 108 2.45 6.18 19.02
C PHE A 108 2.83 4.69 18.91
N TYR A 109 4.05 4.41 18.46
CA TYR A 109 4.58 3.05 18.38
C TYR A 109 4.60 2.38 19.76
N ASP A 110 5.13 3.06 20.77
CA ASP A 110 5.29 2.50 22.11
C ASP A 110 3.95 2.27 22.79
N ILE A 111 2.99 3.19 22.65
CA ILE A 111 1.72 3.08 23.36
C ILE A 111 0.71 2.15 22.67
N ASP A 112 0.71 2.11 21.33
CA ASP A 112 -0.28 1.38 20.53
C ASP A 112 0.33 0.14 19.85
N ILE A 113 1.28 0.35 18.94
CA ILE A 113 1.79 -0.68 18.03
C ILE A 113 2.45 -1.83 18.78
N SER A 114 3.35 -1.51 19.72
CA SER A 114 4.12 -2.51 20.47
C SER A 114 3.25 -3.35 21.42
N ASN A 115 2.10 -2.80 21.84
CA ASN A 115 1.23 -3.40 22.86
C ASN A 115 0.11 -4.23 22.26
N GLN A 116 -0.38 -3.91 21.06
CA GLN A 116 -1.55 -4.57 20.48
C GLN A 116 -1.23 -5.84 19.69
N ASN A 117 -1.99 -6.91 19.97
CA ASN A 117 -1.81 -8.21 19.32
C ASN A 117 -2.03 -8.16 17.80
N LYS A 118 -2.90 -7.26 17.31
CA LYS A 118 -3.20 -7.13 15.87
C LYS A 118 -1.96 -6.84 15.01
N TYR A 119 -0.94 -6.16 15.56
CA TYR A 119 0.33 -5.91 14.86
C TYR A 119 1.33 -7.08 14.96
N LYS A 120 1.17 -7.95 15.96
CA LYS A 120 2.02 -9.14 16.19
C LYS A 120 1.59 -10.34 15.36
N ASN A 121 0.34 -10.35 14.90
CA ASN A 121 -0.23 -11.44 14.12
C ASN A 121 0.61 -11.72 12.86
N PRO A 122 0.92 -13.00 12.56
CA PRO A 122 1.65 -13.37 11.36
C PRO A 122 0.92 -12.93 10.09
N ILE A 123 1.69 -12.45 9.11
CA ILE A 123 1.17 -12.10 7.79
C ILE A 123 1.60 -13.18 6.81
N VAL A 124 0.64 -13.72 6.05
CA VAL A 124 0.90 -14.74 5.04
C VAL A 124 1.09 -14.06 3.68
N GLY A 125 2.08 -14.52 2.91
CA GLY A 125 2.28 -14.09 1.52
C GLY A 125 3.40 -13.09 1.28
N PHE A 126 4.15 -12.71 2.31
CA PHE A 126 5.35 -11.86 2.19
C PHE A 126 6.58 -12.61 2.66
N THR A 127 7.70 -12.45 1.93
CA THR A 127 8.99 -13.04 2.29
C THR A 127 9.87 -12.07 3.08
N GLU A 128 9.60 -10.77 2.98
CA GLU A 128 10.44 -9.72 3.57
C GLU A 128 10.14 -9.45 5.04
N TYR A 129 8.93 -9.73 5.53
CA TYR A 129 8.53 -9.48 6.91
C TYR A 129 7.51 -10.50 7.39
N ASN A 130 7.56 -10.82 8.70
CA ASN A 130 6.74 -11.87 9.30
C ASN A 130 5.42 -11.35 9.89
N ASN A 131 5.39 -10.09 10.32
CA ASN A 131 4.23 -9.42 10.90
C ASN A 131 4.34 -7.89 10.68
N TYR A 132 3.34 -7.14 11.14
CA TYR A 132 3.29 -5.69 10.92
C TYR A 132 4.35 -4.95 11.73
N ILE A 133 4.70 -5.44 12.93
CA ILE A 133 5.81 -4.87 13.71
C ILE A 133 7.13 -4.97 12.93
N ASP A 134 7.47 -6.14 12.41
CA ASP A 134 8.69 -6.37 11.62
C ASP A 134 8.72 -5.49 10.36
N LEU A 135 7.59 -5.32 9.68
CA LEU A 135 7.46 -4.36 8.57
C LEU A 135 7.81 -2.92 9.02
N LEU A 136 7.20 -2.46 10.11
CA LEU A 136 7.37 -1.08 10.59
C LEU A 136 8.79 -0.83 11.12
N ASP A 137 9.40 -1.81 11.78
CA ASP A 137 10.76 -1.75 12.28
C ASP A 137 11.77 -1.69 11.13
N LYS A 138 11.59 -2.52 10.10
CA LYS A 138 12.41 -2.48 8.87
C LYS A 138 12.31 -1.14 8.15
N LYS A 139 11.12 -0.54 8.13
CA LYS A 139 10.90 0.81 7.58
C LYS A 139 11.37 1.93 8.52
N LYS A 140 11.79 1.60 9.74
CA LYS A 140 12.32 2.52 10.76
C LYS A 140 11.37 3.70 11.01
N ILE A 141 10.07 3.43 11.17
CA ILE A 141 9.06 4.50 11.27
C ILE A 141 9.32 5.46 12.42
N VAL A 142 9.91 4.97 13.51
CA VAL A 142 10.18 5.78 14.71
C VAL A 142 11.25 6.85 14.47
N ASN A 143 12.07 6.68 13.43
CA ASN A 143 13.09 7.65 13.03
C ASN A 143 12.54 8.74 12.10
N MET A 144 11.28 8.63 11.68
CA MET A 144 10.66 9.61 10.80
C MET A 144 10.16 10.81 11.62
N ASP A 145 10.38 12.02 11.09
CA ASP A 145 9.86 13.23 11.70
C ASP A 145 8.38 13.41 11.31
N ILE A 146 7.53 13.29 12.33
CA ILE A 146 6.08 13.38 12.18
C ILE A 146 5.63 14.72 11.61
N LYS A 147 6.28 15.84 11.98
CA LYS A 147 5.93 17.18 11.54
C LYS A 147 6.28 17.35 10.07
N ASP A 148 7.48 16.95 9.67
CA ASP A 148 7.89 17.01 8.27
C ASP A 148 7.03 16.12 7.37
N ILE A 149 6.75 14.87 7.78
CA ILE A 149 5.89 13.97 7.00
C ILE A 149 4.47 14.54 6.88
N SER A 150 3.92 15.13 7.95
CA SER A 150 2.56 15.68 7.91
C SER A 150 2.39 16.83 6.89
N LYS A 151 3.47 17.54 6.53
CA LYS A 151 3.42 18.62 5.52
C LYS A 151 3.00 18.09 4.13
N PHE A 152 3.29 16.82 3.82
CA PHE A 152 2.91 16.18 2.55
C PHE A 152 1.41 15.87 2.44
N TYR A 153 0.66 15.98 3.53
CA TYR A 153 -0.73 15.55 3.56
C TYR A 153 -1.64 16.35 2.63
N ALA A 154 -1.50 17.68 2.59
CA ALA A 154 -2.33 18.52 1.73
C ALA A 154 -2.18 18.20 0.21
N PRO A 155 -0.96 18.11 -0.35
CA PRO A 155 -0.81 17.72 -1.75
C PRO A 155 -1.20 16.25 -1.97
N PHE A 156 -0.89 15.33 -1.04
CA PHE A 156 -1.34 13.94 -1.12
C PHE A 156 -2.88 13.84 -1.21
N LYS A 157 -3.60 14.52 -0.32
CA LYS A 157 -5.06 14.53 -0.31
C LYS A 157 -5.61 15.12 -1.60
N SER A 158 -5.08 16.26 -2.03
CA SER A 158 -5.49 16.90 -3.29
C SER A 158 -5.32 15.96 -4.49
N LEU A 159 -4.19 15.24 -4.54
CA LEU A 159 -3.92 14.24 -5.56
C LEU A 159 -4.99 13.15 -5.56
N CYS A 160 -5.27 12.55 -4.39
CA CYS A 160 -6.27 11.49 -4.28
C CYS A 160 -7.68 11.94 -4.61
N THR A 161 -8.09 13.14 -4.19
CA THR A 161 -9.39 13.70 -4.57
C THR A 161 -9.51 13.76 -6.10
N MET A 162 -8.47 14.22 -6.81
CA MET A 162 -8.50 14.23 -8.28
C MET A 162 -8.57 12.82 -8.87
N TYR A 163 -7.85 11.84 -8.32
CA TYR A 163 -7.92 10.45 -8.79
C TYR A 163 -9.31 9.83 -8.58
N ASN A 164 -9.99 10.15 -7.47
CA ASN A 164 -11.33 9.65 -7.19
C ASN A 164 -12.40 10.31 -8.08
N GLU A 165 -12.20 11.58 -8.44
CA GLU A 165 -13.07 12.31 -9.38
C GLU A 165 -12.81 11.96 -10.86
N PHE A 166 -11.67 11.34 -11.18
CA PHE A 166 -11.28 11.02 -12.55
C PHE A 166 -12.06 9.84 -13.10
N ASN A 167 -12.67 10.03 -14.28
CA ASN A 167 -13.36 8.97 -15.00
C ASN A 167 -12.47 8.39 -16.10
N ASP A 168 -11.94 7.20 -15.85
CA ASP A 168 -11.09 6.44 -16.75
C ASP A 168 -11.68 6.18 -18.15
N ARG A 169 -13.00 5.99 -18.24
CA ARG A 169 -13.67 5.64 -19.51
C ARG A 169 -13.80 6.83 -20.42
N THR A 170 -13.96 8.01 -19.85
CA THR A 170 -14.20 9.26 -20.59
C THR A 170 -12.99 10.20 -20.56
N SER A 171 -11.93 9.84 -19.81
CA SER A 171 -10.82 10.74 -19.47
C SER A 171 -11.29 12.08 -18.87
N ASP A 172 -12.48 12.09 -18.25
CA ASP A 172 -13.09 13.30 -17.72
C ASP A 172 -12.58 13.58 -16.31
N CYS A 173 -12.27 14.84 -16.04
CA CYS A 173 -11.75 15.35 -14.77
C CYS A 173 -12.36 16.72 -14.46
N LYS A 174 -13.67 16.86 -14.65
CA LYS A 174 -14.40 18.14 -14.54
C LYS A 174 -14.12 18.91 -13.25
N ASN A 175 -13.97 18.21 -12.12
CA ASN A 175 -13.79 18.85 -10.81
C ASN A 175 -12.32 18.95 -10.36
N CYS A 176 -11.39 18.44 -11.17
CA CYS A 176 -9.99 18.35 -10.76
C CYS A 176 -9.24 19.68 -10.75
N SER A 177 -9.72 20.72 -11.46
CA SER A 177 -8.96 21.98 -11.62
C SER A 177 -8.67 22.69 -10.29
N ASN A 178 -9.62 22.68 -9.35
CA ASN A 178 -9.41 23.30 -8.03
C ASN A 178 -8.39 22.51 -7.20
N ASN A 179 -8.56 21.19 -7.14
CA ASN A 179 -7.63 20.28 -6.46
C ASN A 179 -6.22 20.31 -7.10
N ALA A 180 -6.12 20.50 -8.42
CA ALA A 180 -4.85 20.63 -9.13
C ALA A 180 -4.09 21.90 -8.73
N LYS A 181 -4.81 23.03 -8.55
CA LYS A 181 -4.22 24.29 -8.06
C LYS A 181 -3.76 24.16 -6.62
N GLU A 182 -4.56 23.54 -5.75
CA GLU A 182 -4.19 23.27 -4.36
C GLU A 182 -2.96 22.36 -4.28
N PHE A 183 -2.94 21.28 -5.07
CA PHE A 183 -1.80 20.40 -5.22
C PHE A 183 -0.54 21.18 -5.60
N VAL A 184 -0.57 21.93 -6.70
CA VAL A 184 0.61 22.66 -7.21
C VAL A 184 1.13 23.67 -6.20
N ASN A 185 0.23 24.40 -5.54
CA ASN A 185 0.62 25.39 -4.53
C ASN A 185 1.36 24.72 -3.37
N LYS A 186 0.76 23.69 -2.76
CA LYS A 186 1.36 22.99 -1.61
C LYS A 186 2.59 22.17 -1.99
N TYR A 187 2.60 21.59 -3.18
CA TYR A 187 3.76 20.89 -3.71
C TYR A 187 4.95 21.84 -3.91
N ASN A 188 4.73 23.05 -4.44
CA ASN A 188 5.80 24.02 -4.65
C ASN A 188 6.40 24.50 -3.31
N GLU A 189 5.56 24.74 -2.30
CA GLU A 189 6.02 25.03 -0.92
C GLU A 189 7.00 23.94 -0.41
N LEU A 190 6.65 22.65 -0.61
CA LEU A 190 7.52 21.53 -0.22
C LEU A 190 8.80 21.42 -1.06
N ASN A 191 8.73 21.75 -2.34
CA ASN A 191 9.87 21.69 -3.26
C ASN A 191 10.90 22.80 -3.02
N GLU A 192 10.51 23.87 -2.33
CA GLU A 192 11.40 24.96 -1.90
C GLU A 192 11.96 24.73 -0.49
N ASP A 193 11.37 23.82 0.29
CA ASP A 193 11.86 23.47 1.63
C ASP A 193 13.13 22.59 1.55
N HIS A 194 14.26 23.15 1.99
CA HIS A 194 15.56 22.45 2.01
C HIS A 194 15.61 21.27 2.99
N SER A 195 14.83 21.29 4.08
CA SER A 195 14.73 20.16 5.00
C SER A 195 14.07 18.95 4.34
N ILE A 196 13.13 19.20 3.42
CA ILE A 196 12.46 18.18 2.62
C ILE A 196 13.33 17.72 1.45
N THR A 197 13.80 18.65 0.64
CA THR A 197 14.55 18.33 -0.59
C THR A 197 15.96 17.78 -0.33
N GLY A 198 16.56 18.12 0.82
CA GLY A 198 17.83 17.57 1.29
C GLY A 198 17.71 16.17 1.88
N ASN A 199 16.56 15.82 2.46
CA ASN A 199 16.32 14.50 3.04
C ASN A 199 16.03 13.45 1.94
N VAL A 200 16.68 12.29 2.04
CA VAL A 200 16.58 11.22 1.03
C VAL A 200 15.17 10.64 0.92
N SER A 201 14.56 10.32 2.06
CA SER A 201 13.23 9.72 2.10
C SER A 201 12.15 10.72 1.68
N TYR A 202 12.23 11.96 2.17
CA TYR A 202 11.21 12.98 1.88
C TYR A 202 11.29 13.48 0.43
N SER A 203 12.49 13.61 -0.12
CA SER A 203 12.63 13.88 -1.56
C SER A 203 12.04 12.75 -2.41
N GLN A 204 12.14 11.49 -2.00
CA GLN A 204 11.50 10.38 -2.71
C GLN A 204 9.97 10.50 -2.70
N ILE A 205 9.36 10.81 -1.55
CA ILE A 205 7.91 11.06 -1.45
C ILE A 205 7.49 12.20 -2.40
N LEU A 206 8.27 13.29 -2.43
CA LEU A 206 8.02 14.42 -3.32
C LEU A 206 8.08 14.00 -4.80
N CYS A 207 9.05 13.17 -5.19
CA CYS A 207 9.17 12.63 -6.54
C CYS A 207 7.98 11.75 -6.93
N THR A 208 7.50 10.91 -6.01
CA THR A 208 6.33 10.06 -6.26
C THR A 208 5.09 10.91 -6.47
N LEU A 209 4.81 11.88 -5.60
CA LEU A 209 3.69 12.83 -5.78
C LEU A 209 3.76 13.57 -7.13
N SER A 210 4.95 14.03 -7.51
CA SER A 210 5.18 14.70 -8.80
C SER A 210 4.86 13.78 -9.98
N THR A 211 5.33 12.53 -9.90
CA THR A 211 5.14 11.51 -10.93
C THR A 211 3.65 11.18 -11.08
N ASP A 212 2.97 10.93 -9.97
CA ASP A 212 1.55 10.56 -9.98
C ASP A 212 0.64 11.71 -10.41
N TYR A 213 1.00 12.95 -10.09
CA TYR A 213 0.32 14.13 -10.61
C TYR A 213 0.46 14.26 -12.13
N ASN A 214 1.69 14.14 -12.65
CA ASN A 214 1.95 14.23 -14.08
C ASN A 214 1.27 13.08 -14.85
N ASN A 215 1.24 11.88 -14.26
CA ASN A 215 0.52 10.73 -14.80
C ASN A 215 -0.98 11.02 -14.93
N LEU A 216 -1.62 11.60 -13.90
CA LEU A 216 -3.02 11.98 -13.95
C LEU A 216 -3.25 13.07 -14.99
N LYS A 217 -2.47 14.15 -14.94
CA LYS A 217 -2.52 15.30 -15.86
C LYS A 217 -2.48 14.85 -17.32
N SER A 218 -1.59 13.93 -17.67
CA SER A 218 -1.42 13.43 -19.04
C SER A 218 -2.65 12.70 -19.60
N LYS A 219 -3.53 12.20 -18.73
CA LYS A 219 -4.70 11.38 -19.09
C LYS A 219 -6.00 12.18 -19.11
N CYS A 220 -6.03 13.33 -18.46
CA CYS A 220 -7.19 14.20 -18.45
C CYS A 220 -7.40 14.84 -19.82
N SER A 221 -8.61 14.70 -20.38
CA SER A 221 -8.99 15.34 -21.65
C SER A 221 -8.87 16.87 -21.58
N ASN A 222 -9.06 17.46 -20.40
CA ASN A 222 -8.87 18.89 -20.12
C ASN A 222 -7.52 19.18 -19.44
N SER A 223 -6.44 18.51 -19.85
CA SER A 223 -5.09 18.67 -19.27
C SER A 223 -4.58 20.11 -19.26
N SER A 224 -5.08 20.98 -20.16
CA SER A 224 -4.79 22.42 -20.19
C SER A 224 -5.23 23.18 -18.93
N SER A 225 -6.16 22.62 -18.15
CA SER A 225 -6.62 23.20 -16.88
C SER A 225 -5.73 22.86 -15.68
N PHE A 226 -4.73 21.98 -15.88
CA PHE A 226 -3.80 21.56 -14.84
C PHE A 226 -2.55 22.46 -14.88
N PRO A 227 -2.21 23.15 -13.79
CA PRO A 227 -0.97 23.90 -13.72
C PRO A 227 0.27 23.01 -13.94
N GLU A 228 1.39 23.63 -14.28
CA GLU A 228 2.67 22.91 -14.34
C GLU A 228 3.33 22.90 -12.97
N ILE A 229 4.04 21.81 -12.69
CA ILE A 229 4.91 21.69 -11.52
C ILE A 229 6.36 21.62 -11.96
N LYS A 230 7.26 22.22 -11.19
CA LYS A 230 8.68 22.02 -11.39
C LYS A 230 9.06 20.66 -10.83
N THR A 231 9.60 19.79 -11.69
CA THR A 231 10.11 18.49 -11.22
C THR A 231 11.37 18.75 -10.37
N PRO A 232 11.50 18.15 -9.17
CA PRO A 232 12.65 18.37 -8.31
C PRO A 232 13.90 17.80 -8.99
N THR A 233 14.99 18.58 -9.02
CA THR A 233 16.28 18.18 -9.63
C THR A 233 16.81 16.86 -9.05
N ASN A 234 16.46 16.57 -7.79
CA ASN A 234 16.89 15.38 -7.06
C ASN A 234 16.17 14.11 -7.52
N CYS A 235 15.01 14.19 -8.18
CA CYS A 235 14.28 13.00 -8.63
C CYS A 235 15.04 12.23 -9.70
N VAL A 236 15.55 12.93 -10.73
CA VAL A 236 16.25 12.32 -11.86
C VAL A 236 17.59 11.68 -11.45
N LYS A 237 18.33 12.31 -10.53
CA LYS A 237 19.61 11.78 -10.02
C LYS A 237 19.42 10.54 -9.14
N ARG A 238 18.33 10.48 -8.37
CA ARG A 238 18.14 9.45 -7.34
C ARG A 238 17.52 8.16 -7.87
N PHE A 239 16.74 8.15 -8.95
CA PHE A 239 16.34 6.89 -9.60
C PHE A 239 17.56 6.05 -10.06
N LYS A 240 18.67 6.71 -10.45
CA LYS A 240 19.94 6.04 -10.76
C LYS A 240 20.69 5.53 -9.52
N GLN A 241 20.53 6.20 -8.38
CA GLN A 241 21.24 5.84 -7.14
C GLN A 241 20.48 4.81 -6.30
N SER A 242 19.14 4.86 -6.28
CA SER A 242 18.29 3.85 -5.62
C SER A 242 18.45 2.47 -6.28
N SER A 243 18.53 2.41 -7.61
CA SER A 243 18.83 1.16 -8.34
C SER A 243 20.22 0.60 -8.01
N GLN A 244 21.21 1.47 -7.76
CA GLN A 244 22.54 1.05 -7.29
C GLN A 244 22.54 0.60 -5.81
N LEU A 245 21.79 1.25 -4.93
CA LEU A 245 21.68 0.88 -3.52
C LEU A 245 20.93 -0.46 -3.31
N ILE A 246 19.88 -0.72 -4.08
CA ILE A 246 19.18 -2.01 -4.10
C ILE A 246 20.13 -3.12 -4.59
N SER A 247 20.99 -2.83 -5.57
CA SER A 247 22.02 -3.78 -6.02
C SER A 247 23.10 -4.02 -4.97
N ALA A 248 23.44 -3.02 -4.15
CA ALA A 248 24.47 -3.14 -3.11
C ALA A 248 23.97 -3.95 -1.90
N GLN A 249 22.71 -3.75 -1.47
CA GLN A 249 22.11 -4.51 -0.37
C GLN A 249 21.88 -5.99 -0.70
N ASN A 250 21.72 -6.32 -1.99
CA ASN A 250 21.63 -7.72 -2.43
C ASN A 250 23.00 -8.38 -2.65
N SER A 251 24.11 -7.68 -2.35
CA SER A 251 25.48 -8.14 -2.62
C SER A 251 26.35 -8.31 -1.37
N GLU A 252 25.77 -8.27 -0.17
CA GLU A 252 26.44 -8.77 1.04
C GLU A 252 26.27 -10.30 1.14
N ASP A 253 26.79 -11.02 0.14
CA ASP A 253 27.75 -12.10 0.35
C ASP A 253 28.25 -12.63 -1.00
N ILE A 254 29.50 -13.09 -1.01
CA ILE A 254 30.26 -13.64 -2.14
C ILE A 254 30.99 -12.58 -2.99
N SER A 255 32.10 -12.12 -2.44
CA SER A 255 33.29 -11.80 -3.22
C SER A 255 33.80 -13.07 -3.94
N SER A 256 33.64 -13.13 -5.26
CA SER A 256 34.70 -13.58 -6.17
C SER A 256 34.30 -13.35 -7.63
N SER A 257 35.18 -12.68 -8.34
CA SER A 257 35.10 -12.49 -9.77
C SER A 257 35.28 -13.85 -10.49
N SER A 258 34.40 -14.20 -11.42
CA SER A 258 34.81 -14.53 -12.80
C SER A 258 33.57 -14.61 -13.71
N ILE A 259 33.62 -13.86 -14.82
CA ILE A 259 32.61 -13.81 -15.87
C ILE A 259 32.80 -15.04 -16.79
N GLY A 260 32.70 -16.24 -16.22
CA GLY A 260 33.12 -17.48 -16.89
C GLY A 260 32.06 -18.58 -17.07
N ASN A 261 30.95 -18.60 -16.31
CA ASN A 261 30.10 -19.81 -16.24
C ASN A 261 28.59 -19.63 -16.50
N LYS A 262 28.13 -18.50 -17.05
CA LYS A 262 26.68 -18.27 -17.29
C LYS A 262 26.05 -19.19 -18.36
N LEU A 263 26.84 -19.89 -19.17
CA LEU A 263 26.33 -20.79 -20.21
C LEU A 263 25.96 -22.20 -19.71
N PHE A 264 26.52 -22.68 -18.59
CA PHE A 264 26.23 -24.03 -18.08
C PHE A 264 24.99 -24.07 -17.17
N THR A 265 24.66 -22.99 -16.47
CA THR A 265 23.52 -22.96 -15.53
C THR A 265 22.16 -22.99 -16.25
N VAL A 266 22.09 -22.45 -17.47
CA VAL A 266 20.84 -22.35 -18.23
C VAL A 266 20.39 -23.72 -18.75
N LEU A 267 21.30 -24.61 -19.15
CA LEU A 267 20.94 -25.96 -19.63
C LEU A 267 20.37 -26.87 -18.53
N SER A 268 20.82 -26.71 -17.28
CA SER A 268 20.41 -27.57 -16.16
C SER A 268 18.97 -27.27 -15.69
N ILE A 269 18.55 -26.00 -15.77
CA ILE A 269 17.22 -25.56 -15.34
C ILE A 269 16.12 -26.10 -16.27
N PHE A 270 16.36 -26.14 -17.58
CA PHE A 270 15.40 -26.70 -18.54
C PHE A 270 15.20 -28.21 -18.38
N GLY A 271 16.24 -28.95 -18.01
CA GLY A 271 16.15 -30.40 -17.72
C GLY A 271 15.26 -30.70 -16.51
N ALA A 272 15.40 -29.93 -15.42
CA ALA A 272 14.61 -30.10 -14.20
C ALA A 272 13.12 -29.75 -14.43
N ILE A 273 12.83 -28.68 -15.17
CA ILE A 273 11.45 -28.27 -15.49
C ILE A 273 10.76 -29.35 -16.34
N ALA A 274 11.44 -29.90 -17.35
CA ALA A 274 10.89 -30.98 -18.18
C ALA A 274 10.61 -32.26 -17.38
N PHE A 275 11.49 -32.62 -16.43
CA PHE A 275 11.32 -33.81 -15.58
C PHE A 275 10.13 -33.66 -14.61
N LEU A 276 9.97 -32.48 -13.97
CA LEU A 276 8.86 -32.21 -13.06
C LEU A 276 7.50 -32.11 -13.79
N LEU A 277 7.47 -31.52 -14.99
CA LEU A 277 6.27 -31.49 -15.84
C LEU A 277 5.88 -32.90 -16.32
N GLY A 278 6.85 -33.76 -16.65
CA GLY A 278 6.59 -35.16 -17.00
C GLY A 278 5.94 -35.97 -15.88
N ILE A 279 6.36 -35.75 -14.62
CA ILE A 279 5.79 -36.45 -13.46
C ILE A 279 4.39 -35.93 -13.13
N SER A 280 4.17 -34.62 -13.15
CA SER A 280 2.87 -34.01 -12.83
C SER A 280 1.79 -34.35 -13.86
N TYR A 281 2.13 -34.42 -15.16
CA TYR A 281 1.20 -34.84 -16.21
C TYR A 281 0.70 -36.27 -16.00
N LYS A 282 1.59 -37.20 -15.59
CA LYS A 282 1.25 -38.60 -15.35
C LYS A 282 0.34 -38.79 -14.12
N TYR A 283 0.54 -38.02 -13.05
CA TYR A 283 -0.32 -38.05 -11.86
C TYR A 283 -1.69 -37.39 -12.09
N SER A 284 -1.75 -36.31 -12.87
CA SER A 284 -3.00 -35.62 -13.20
C SER A 284 -3.96 -36.53 -14.00
N LEU A 285 -3.46 -37.18 -15.07
CA LEU A 285 -4.27 -38.04 -15.93
C LEU A 285 -4.86 -39.25 -15.16
N PHE A 286 -4.12 -39.78 -14.18
CA PHE A 286 -4.56 -40.90 -13.35
C PHE A 286 -5.56 -40.47 -12.25
N GLY A 287 -5.40 -39.28 -11.69
CA GLY A 287 -6.31 -38.72 -10.68
C GLY A 287 -7.72 -38.43 -11.21
N PHE A 288 -7.82 -37.88 -12.41
CA PHE A 288 -9.12 -37.58 -13.05
C PHE A 288 -9.94 -38.84 -13.36
N ARG A 289 -9.31 -39.92 -13.83
CA ARG A 289 -10.00 -41.21 -14.07
C ARG A 289 -10.62 -41.78 -12.79
N LYS A 290 -9.93 -41.68 -11.64
CA LYS A 290 -10.39 -42.23 -10.36
C LYS A 290 -11.55 -41.41 -9.74
N ARG A 291 -11.57 -40.09 -9.94
CA ARG A 291 -12.69 -39.22 -9.51
C ARG A 291 -13.97 -39.46 -10.32
N PHE A 292 -13.85 -39.63 -11.64
CA PHE A 292 -15.00 -39.88 -12.52
C PHE A 292 -15.73 -41.19 -12.18
N GLN A 293 -14.98 -42.27 -11.91
CA GLN A 293 -15.59 -43.55 -11.50
C GLN A 293 -16.32 -43.46 -10.15
N LYS A 294 -15.77 -42.72 -9.16
CA LYS A 294 -16.44 -42.49 -7.87
C LYS A 294 -17.74 -41.69 -8.00
N GLN A 295 -17.78 -40.68 -8.88
CA GLN A 295 -19.01 -39.93 -9.14
C GLN A 295 -20.08 -40.80 -9.81
N LYS A 296 -19.70 -41.59 -10.82
CA LYS A 296 -20.62 -42.52 -11.51
C LYS A 296 -21.23 -43.56 -10.55
N LEU A 297 -20.46 -44.03 -9.57
CA LEU A 297 -20.96 -44.95 -8.55
C LEU A 297 -21.95 -44.28 -7.57
N ARG A 298 -21.64 -43.04 -7.15
CA ARG A 298 -22.53 -42.25 -6.26
C ARG A 298 -23.88 -41.94 -6.90
N GLU A 299 -23.89 -41.60 -8.20
CA GLU A 299 -25.15 -41.38 -8.93
C GLU A 299 -25.98 -42.65 -9.06
N LYS A 300 -25.36 -43.80 -9.35
CA LYS A 300 -26.07 -45.08 -9.38
C LYS A 300 -26.74 -45.41 -8.05
N ILE A 301 -26.04 -45.22 -6.92
CA ILE A 301 -26.60 -45.45 -5.58
C ILE A 301 -27.78 -44.49 -5.30
N LYS A 302 -27.67 -43.22 -5.70
CA LYS A 302 -28.73 -42.22 -5.53
C LYS A 302 -30.00 -42.58 -6.34
N ASN A 303 -29.83 -43.10 -7.55
CA ASN A 303 -30.93 -43.54 -8.40
C ASN A 303 -31.60 -44.81 -7.88
N ILE A 304 -30.85 -45.75 -7.29
CA ILE A 304 -31.41 -46.94 -6.63
C ILE A 304 -32.23 -46.53 -5.41
N LYS A 305 -31.71 -45.66 -4.53
CA LYS A 305 -32.46 -45.13 -3.38
C LYS A 305 -33.77 -44.44 -3.79
N LYS A 306 -33.77 -43.68 -4.89
CA LYS A 306 -34.99 -43.05 -5.42
C LYS A 306 -36.05 -44.05 -5.91
N LYS A 307 -35.64 -45.23 -6.41
CA LYS A 307 -36.56 -46.29 -6.83
C LYS A 307 -37.13 -47.11 -5.67
N MET A 308 -36.42 -47.20 -4.55
CA MET A 308 -36.89 -47.92 -3.35
C MET A 308 -37.89 -47.12 -2.50
N ASN A 309 -37.87 -45.79 -2.60
CA ASN A 309 -38.77 -44.90 -1.86
C ASN A 309 -40.04 -44.52 -2.66
N ARG A 310 -40.40 -45.33 -3.65
CA ARG A 310 -41.56 -45.15 -4.52
C ARG A 310 -42.33 -46.46 -4.56
#